data_AF-A0A7Y2NHF3-F1
#
_entry.id   AF-A0A7Y2NHF3-F1
#
_cell.length_a   1.000
_cell.length_b   1.000
_cell.length_c   1.000
_cell.angle_alpha   90.00
_cell.angle_beta   90.00
_cell.angle_gamma   90.00
#
_symmetry.space_group_name_H-M   'P 1'
#
loop_
_entity.id
_entity.type
_entity.pdbx_description
1 polymer ?
#
loop_
_entity_poly.entity_id
_entity_poly.type
_entity_poly.pdbx_seq_one_letter_code
_entity_poly.pdbx_strand_id
1 'polypeptide(L)'
;IEDLLDIEPVPYLLSGLVLGLGIGVADELAEYVSPKLILRLLRLLVPVVLVVTLIFLVTLPFRGVSGLFGTLSVAATLIAMAFAVATLVSTAIDRDDASAVQGRWMRMATRMLSLMLPVLAAFAVYSVSERVGQYGWSPDRLAAMSASVLMAAYGLTYAGAVLARREWMGRIRQANGLVALGVLFLATAWLTPLLNPQRLAAQSQIARYATGQVTADELDLWSIGREWGRPGEAAIEVMAQMETPEQARLIERLAALEQAGGRYAFETSVPPAQMQATMAAVRAAISVLPDGAEVPEAVFAAQSNQTLENWQAACDRRTPEDRSGCIALRADLLPEAEGDETLMFFMFSERFVQAVAFGSDGGDVGRFGPTWVNDDPALTSSPGMIDRIASGQFSIGPTRRNALSLGESELILLP
;
A
#
# COMPACT_ATOMS: atom_id res chain seq x y z
N ILE A 1 3.08 -10.01 18.67
CA ILE A 1 3.13 -10.96 17.52
C ILE A 1 3.28 -10.16 16.23
N GLU A 2 2.46 -9.13 16.03
CA GLU A 2 2.60 -8.18 14.90
C GLU A 2 4.02 -7.55 14.84
N ASP A 3 4.52 -6.98 15.94
CA ASP A 3 5.89 -6.41 15.99
C ASP A 3 7.02 -7.41 15.69
N LEU A 4 6.78 -8.71 15.92
CA LEU A 4 7.74 -9.78 15.63
C LEU A 4 7.71 -10.20 14.16
N LEU A 5 6.55 -10.05 13.49
CA LEU A 5 6.38 -10.36 12.07
C LEU A 5 6.92 -9.23 11.17
N ASP A 6 7.06 -8.01 11.70
CA ASP A 6 7.67 -6.88 10.99
C ASP A 6 9.20 -7.01 10.88
N ILE A 7 9.83 -7.92 11.63
CA ILE A 7 11.26 -8.19 11.51
C ILE A 7 11.47 -9.10 10.29
N GLU A 8 12.07 -8.55 9.24
CA GLU A 8 12.22 -9.16 7.91
C GLU A 8 12.58 -10.67 7.86
N PRO A 9 13.51 -11.22 8.67
CA PRO A 9 13.82 -12.66 8.61
C PRO A 9 12.79 -13.57 9.30
N VAL A 10 11.94 -13.04 10.20
CA VAL A 10 11.05 -13.84 11.05
C VAL A 10 9.96 -14.56 10.25
N PRO A 11 9.24 -13.93 9.29
CA PRO A 11 8.28 -14.63 8.45
C PRO A 11 8.91 -15.78 7.64
N TYR A 12 10.12 -15.61 7.13
CA TYR A 12 10.83 -16.64 6.37
C TYR A 12 11.27 -17.81 7.25
N LEU A 13 11.76 -17.54 8.46
CA LEU A 13 12.12 -18.58 9.43
C LEU A 13 10.90 -19.35 9.92
N LEU A 14 9.80 -18.66 10.23
CA LEU A 14 8.56 -19.28 10.67
C LEU A 14 7.95 -20.15 9.56
N SER A 15 7.89 -19.66 8.33
CA SER A 15 7.37 -20.45 7.20
C SER A 15 8.24 -21.67 6.90
N GLY A 16 9.57 -21.53 6.95
CA GLY A 16 10.50 -22.66 6.83
C GLY A 16 10.34 -23.69 7.96
N LEU A 17 10.20 -23.23 9.21
CA LEU A 17 10.00 -24.07 10.38
C LEU A 17 8.65 -24.79 10.36
N VAL A 18 7.57 -24.09 10.00
CA VAL A 18 6.23 -24.67 9.85
C VAL A 18 6.21 -25.69 8.71
N LEU A 19 6.85 -25.39 7.58
CA LEU A 19 6.97 -26.32 6.47
C LEU A 19 7.78 -27.56 6.89
N GLY A 20 8.92 -27.38 7.55
CA GLY A 20 9.77 -28.46 8.04
C GLY A 20 9.05 -29.35 9.05
N LEU A 21 8.37 -28.75 10.03
CA LEU A 21 7.54 -29.48 11.00
C LEU A 21 6.38 -30.18 10.32
N GLY A 22 5.71 -29.54 9.35
CA GLY A 22 4.62 -30.14 8.59
C GLY A 22 5.07 -31.38 7.81
N ILE A 23 6.26 -31.32 7.19
CA ILE A 23 6.87 -32.47 6.50
C ILE A 23 7.24 -33.55 7.52
N GLY A 24 7.88 -33.20 8.65
CA GLY A 24 8.24 -34.16 9.69
C GLY A 24 7.04 -34.88 10.28
N VAL A 25 5.96 -34.15 10.58
CA VAL A 25 4.70 -34.72 11.05
C VAL A 25 4.04 -35.58 9.98
N ALA A 26 4.09 -35.17 8.70
CA ALA A 26 3.54 -35.98 7.61
C ALA A 26 4.31 -37.29 7.40
N ASP A 27 5.62 -37.29 7.62
CA ASP A 27 6.48 -38.47 7.58
C ASP A 27 6.18 -39.42 8.76
N GLU A 28 6.08 -38.88 9.98
CA GLU A 28 5.72 -39.64 11.18
C GLU A 28 4.30 -40.23 11.09
N LEU A 29 3.35 -39.47 10.55
CA LEU A 29 1.98 -39.92 10.31
C LEU A 29 1.84 -40.83 9.09
N ALA A 30 2.86 -41.00 8.24
CA ALA A 30 2.78 -41.87 7.07
C ALA A 30 2.57 -43.35 7.45
N GLU A 31 2.99 -43.74 8.66
CA GLU A 31 2.73 -45.07 9.23
C GLU A 31 1.27 -45.25 9.67
N TYR A 32 0.58 -44.17 10.08
CA TYR A 32 -0.78 -44.20 10.63
C TYR A 32 -1.87 -43.81 9.62
N VAL A 33 -1.60 -42.85 8.75
CA VAL A 33 -2.50 -42.35 7.72
C VAL A 33 -1.93 -42.73 6.37
N SER A 34 -2.54 -43.71 5.71
CA SER A 34 -2.07 -44.12 4.39
C SER A 34 -2.08 -42.92 3.43
N PRO A 35 -0.93 -42.57 2.80
CA PRO A 35 -0.86 -41.48 1.81
C PRO A 35 -1.88 -41.63 0.66
N LYS A 36 -2.34 -42.88 0.45
CA LYS A 36 -3.41 -43.23 -0.50
C LYS A 36 -4.73 -42.53 -0.21
N LEU A 37 -5.04 -42.19 1.06
CA LEU A 37 -6.26 -41.48 1.42
C LEU A 37 -6.22 -40.03 0.92
N ILE A 38 -5.12 -39.32 1.14
CA ILE A 38 -4.93 -37.94 0.68
C ILE A 38 -4.97 -37.89 -0.85
N LEU A 39 -4.26 -38.79 -1.53
CA LEU A 39 -4.28 -38.88 -3.00
C LEU A 39 -5.68 -39.21 -3.54
N ARG A 40 -6.45 -40.05 -2.83
CA ARG A 40 -7.86 -40.30 -3.18
C ARG A 40 -8.73 -39.06 -3.00
N LEU A 41 -8.58 -38.32 -1.90
CA LEU A 41 -9.31 -37.08 -1.67
C LEU A 41 -9.00 -36.03 -2.73
N LEU A 42 -7.73 -35.84 -3.07
CA LEU A 42 -7.32 -34.96 -4.18
C LEU A 42 -7.91 -35.42 -5.52
N ARG A 43 -7.94 -36.73 -5.81
CA ARG A 43 -8.59 -37.24 -7.02
C ARG A 43 -10.08 -36.94 -7.10
N LEU A 44 -10.79 -36.86 -5.97
CA LEU A 44 -12.20 -36.48 -5.94
C LEU A 44 -12.40 -35.02 -6.37
N LEU A 45 -11.38 -34.16 -6.24
CA LEU A 45 -11.42 -32.77 -6.69
C LEU A 45 -11.23 -32.61 -8.20
N VAL A 46 -10.68 -33.60 -8.91
CA VAL A 46 -10.46 -33.54 -10.37
C VAL A 46 -11.71 -33.10 -11.16
N PRO A 47 -12.89 -33.74 -11.00
CA PRO A 47 -14.09 -33.30 -11.72
C PRO A 47 -14.58 -31.93 -11.28
N VAL A 48 -14.43 -31.57 -10.00
CA VAL A 48 -14.84 -30.26 -9.47
C VAL A 48 -13.98 -29.16 -10.08
N VAL A 49 -12.66 -29.32 -10.04
CA VAL A 49 -11.71 -28.36 -10.61
C VAL A 49 -11.82 -28.27 -12.13
N LEU A 50 -12.16 -29.38 -12.82
CA LEU A 50 -12.49 -29.33 -14.24
C LEU A 50 -13.66 -28.38 -14.51
N VAL A 51 -14.76 -28.53 -13.77
CA VAL A 51 -15.96 -27.68 -13.96
C VAL A 51 -15.62 -26.22 -13.68
N VAL A 52 -14.93 -25.93 -12.56
CA VAL A 52 -14.51 -24.58 -12.20
C VAL A 52 -13.59 -23.97 -13.27
N THR A 53 -12.59 -24.72 -13.74
CA THR A 53 -11.66 -24.28 -14.78
C THR A 53 -12.37 -24.03 -16.11
N LEU A 54 -13.31 -24.90 -16.48
CA LEU A 54 -14.10 -24.74 -17.70
C LEU A 54 -14.96 -23.48 -17.63
N ILE A 55 -15.70 -23.28 -16.54
CA ILE A 55 -16.52 -22.07 -16.33
C ILE A 55 -15.63 -20.83 -16.39
N PHE A 56 -14.47 -20.86 -15.73
CA PHE A 56 -13.52 -19.78 -15.74
C PHE A 56 -13.05 -19.44 -17.17
N LEU A 57 -12.57 -20.42 -17.93
CA LEU A 57 -12.10 -20.20 -19.30
C LEU A 57 -13.21 -19.74 -20.25
N VAL A 58 -14.44 -20.23 -20.07
CA VAL A 58 -15.60 -19.82 -20.88
C VAL A 58 -16.03 -18.39 -20.54
N THR A 59 -15.92 -17.96 -19.27
CA THR A 59 -16.33 -16.60 -18.85
C THR A 59 -15.29 -15.53 -19.18
N LEU A 60 -14.01 -15.90 -19.27
CA LEU A 60 -12.89 -15.03 -19.59
C LEU A 60 -13.09 -14.14 -20.84
N PRO A 61 -13.48 -14.66 -22.03
CA PRO A 61 -13.70 -13.81 -23.21
C PRO A 61 -14.85 -12.80 -23.06
N PHE A 62 -15.81 -13.03 -22.15
CA PHE A 62 -16.95 -12.13 -21.96
C PHE A 62 -16.67 -11.02 -20.93
N ARG A 63 -15.84 -11.29 -19.91
CA ARG A 63 -15.54 -10.32 -18.84
C ARG A 63 -14.17 -9.66 -18.94
N GLY A 64 -13.30 -10.18 -19.80
CA GLY A 64 -11.90 -9.81 -19.83
C GLY A 64 -11.12 -10.36 -18.63
N VAL A 65 -9.80 -10.33 -18.76
CA VAL A 65 -8.86 -10.90 -17.77
C VAL A 65 -8.89 -10.11 -16.45
N SER A 66 -9.06 -8.78 -16.52
CA SER A 66 -9.16 -7.88 -15.36
C SER A 66 -10.53 -7.91 -14.67
N GLY A 67 -11.62 -8.16 -15.40
CA GLY A 67 -12.99 -8.09 -14.88
C GLY A 67 -13.41 -9.25 -13.98
N LEU A 68 -12.61 -10.32 -13.88
CA LEU A 68 -12.98 -11.54 -13.13
C LEU A 68 -12.50 -11.57 -11.68
N PHE A 69 -11.46 -10.80 -11.33
CA PHE A 69 -10.72 -11.02 -10.07
C PHE A 69 -10.83 -9.87 -9.06
N GLY A 70 -11.51 -8.76 -9.39
CA GLY A 70 -11.75 -7.67 -8.45
C GLY A 70 -10.45 -7.13 -7.84
N THR A 71 -10.26 -7.34 -6.54
CA THR A 71 -9.06 -6.95 -5.78
C THR A 71 -7.91 -7.96 -5.84
N LEU A 72 -8.14 -9.18 -6.33
CA LEU A 72 -7.11 -10.23 -6.40
C LEU A 72 -6.22 -10.05 -7.63
N SER A 73 -4.93 -10.39 -7.48
CA SER A 73 -4.00 -10.44 -8.61
C SER A 73 -4.43 -11.51 -9.61
N VAL A 74 -4.76 -11.08 -10.83
CA VAL A 74 -5.14 -11.97 -11.93
C VAL A 74 -4.05 -13.00 -12.21
N ALA A 75 -2.80 -12.55 -12.33
CA ALA A 75 -1.66 -13.42 -12.59
C ALA A 75 -1.48 -14.45 -11.47
N ALA A 76 -1.49 -14.02 -10.21
CA ALA A 76 -1.33 -14.93 -9.07
C ALA A 76 -2.44 -16.00 -9.06
N THR A 77 -3.68 -15.61 -9.36
CA THR A 77 -4.81 -16.53 -9.37
C THR A 77 -4.72 -17.54 -10.52
N LEU A 78 -4.34 -17.09 -11.72
CA LEU A 78 -4.09 -17.97 -12.87
C LEU A 78 -2.95 -18.96 -12.62
N ILE A 79 -1.85 -18.49 -12.02
CA ILE A 79 -0.71 -19.33 -11.62
C ILE A 79 -1.15 -20.37 -10.58
N ALA A 80 -1.90 -19.95 -9.55
CA ALA A 80 -2.40 -20.85 -8.50
C ALA A 80 -3.36 -21.91 -9.06
N MET A 81 -4.27 -21.52 -9.96
CA MET A 81 -5.15 -22.46 -10.67
C MET A 81 -4.35 -23.44 -11.53
N ALA A 82 -3.37 -22.96 -12.30
CA ALA A 82 -2.51 -23.81 -13.11
C ALA A 82 -1.72 -24.80 -12.24
N PHE A 83 -1.20 -24.35 -11.10
CA PHE A 83 -0.49 -25.19 -10.14
C PHE A 83 -1.41 -26.27 -9.54
N ALA A 84 -2.63 -25.90 -9.14
CA ALA A 84 -3.63 -26.85 -8.64
C ALA A 84 -4.00 -27.89 -9.70
N VAL A 85 -4.20 -27.47 -10.96
CA VAL A 85 -4.47 -28.37 -12.09
C VAL A 85 -3.29 -29.32 -12.34
N ALA A 86 -2.07 -28.82 -12.39
CA ALA A 86 -0.87 -29.64 -12.59
C ALA A 86 -0.71 -30.70 -11.47
N THR A 87 -0.95 -30.28 -10.22
CA THR A 87 -0.92 -31.15 -9.04
C THR A 87 -2.00 -32.23 -9.11
N LEU A 88 -3.24 -31.86 -9.45
CA LEU A 88 -4.35 -32.81 -9.57
C LEU A 88 -4.15 -33.80 -10.71
N VAL A 89 -3.64 -33.36 -11.86
CA VAL A 89 -3.32 -34.24 -12.99
C VAL A 89 -2.22 -35.22 -12.60
N SER A 90 -1.14 -34.75 -11.96
CA SER A 90 -0.08 -35.62 -11.44
C SER A 90 -0.62 -36.64 -10.44
N THR A 91 -1.48 -36.19 -9.53
CA THR A 91 -2.10 -37.03 -8.49
C THR A 91 -3.05 -38.08 -9.09
N ALA A 92 -3.76 -37.74 -10.18
CA ALA A 92 -4.65 -38.66 -10.88
C ALA A 92 -3.90 -39.75 -11.67
N ILE A 93 -2.73 -39.41 -12.21
CA ILE A 93 -1.88 -40.33 -12.99
C ILE A 93 -1.06 -41.26 -12.09
N ASP A 94 -0.70 -40.80 -10.89
CA ASP A 94 0.09 -41.54 -9.89
C ASP A 94 1.44 -42.03 -10.42
N ARG A 95 2.19 -42.78 -9.61
CA ARG A 95 3.48 -43.38 -9.95
C ARG A 95 3.40 -44.50 -11.00
N ASP A 96 2.27 -45.22 -11.07
CA ASP A 96 2.09 -46.39 -11.92
C ASP A 96 0.65 -46.52 -12.44
N ASP A 97 0.47 -47.26 -13.54
CA ASP A 97 -0.83 -47.41 -14.20
C ASP A 97 -1.84 -48.22 -13.37
N ALA A 98 -1.39 -49.04 -12.42
CA ALA A 98 -2.27 -49.79 -11.53
C ALA A 98 -2.93 -48.85 -10.50
N SER A 99 -2.18 -47.86 -10.03
CA SER A 99 -2.60 -46.89 -9.02
C SER A 99 -3.28 -45.66 -9.63
N ALA A 100 -3.13 -45.44 -10.94
CA ALA A 100 -3.79 -44.38 -11.70
C ALA A 100 -5.33 -44.46 -11.69
N VAL A 101 -6.00 -43.36 -11.99
CA VAL A 101 -7.46 -43.33 -12.15
C VAL A 101 -7.91 -44.26 -13.29
N GLN A 102 -8.75 -45.25 -12.98
CA GLN A 102 -9.21 -46.26 -13.95
C GLN A 102 -10.52 -45.88 -14.66
N GLY A 103 -11.39 -45.12 -14.01
CA GLY A 103 -12.71 -44.75 -14.54
C GLY A 103 -12.61 -43.90 -15.82
N ARG A 104 -13.39 -44.26 -16.85
CA ARG A 104 -13.41 -43.55 -18.16
C ARG A 104 -13.67 -42.06 -18.00
N TRP A 105 -14.61 -41.69 -17.14
CA TRP A 105 -14.93 -40.29 -16.83
C TRP A 105 -13.76 -39.56 -16.18
N MET A 106 -13.12 -40.16 -15.17
CA MET A 106 -12.00 -39.56 -14.47
C MET A 106 -10.77 -39.38 -15.37
N ARG A 107 -10.51 -40.36 -16.25
CA ARG A 107 -9.46 -40.25 -17.28
C ARG A 107 -9.77 -39.13 -18.28
N MET A 108 -11.02 -38.98 -18.70
CA MET A 108 -11.43 -37.88 -19.57
C MET A 108 -11.24 -36.53 -18.87
N ALA A 109 -11.67 -36.41 -17.61
CA ALA A 109 -11.52 -35.19 -16.83
C ALA A 109 -10.03 -34.80 -16.68
N THR A 110 -9.17 -35.78 -16.37
CA THR A 110 -7.72 -35.57 -16.26
C THR A 110 -7.11 -35.09 -17.59
N ARG A 111 -7.54 -35.66 -18.72
CA ARG A 111 -7.11 -35.23 -20.06
C ARG A 111 -7.56 -33.81 -20.38
N MET A 112 -8.82 -33.48 -20.10
CA MET A 112 -9.36 -32.14 -20.35
C MET A 112 -8.61 -31.10 -19.51
N LEU A 113 -8.37 -31.37 -18.23
CA LEU A 113 -7.55 -30.52 -17.37
C LEU A 113 -6.13 -30.34 -17.92
N SER A 114 -5.50 -31.41 -18.40
CA SER A 114 -4.17 -31.35 -19.03
C SER A 114 -4.15 -30.45 -20.26
N LEU A 115 -5.23 -30.42 -21.05
CA LEU A 115 -5.37 -29.57 -22.23
C LEU A 115 -5.73 -28.12 -21.89
N MET A 116 -6.37 -27.88 -20.74
CA MET A 116 -6.69 -26.54 -20.23
C MET A 116 -5.48 -25.86 -19.57
N LEU A 117 -4.56 -26.62 -19.00
CA LEU A 117 -3.37 -26.13 -18.32
C LEU A 117 -2.52 -25.15 -19.16
N PRO A 118 -2.15 -25.42 -20.43
CA PRO A 118 -1.40 -24.45 -21.24
C PRO A 118 -2.17 -23.15 -21.50
N VAL A 119 -3.50 -23.21 -21.55
CA VAL A 119 -4.35 -22.01 -21.73
C VAL A 119 -4.26 -21.13 -20.49
N LEU A 120 -4.39 -21.71 -19.30
CA LEU A 120 -4.24 -20.98 -18.03
C LEU A 120 -2.84 -20.33 -17.92
N ALA A 121 -1.80 -21.10 -18.25
CA ALA A 121 -0.43 -20.61 -18.20
C ALA A 121 -0.17 -19.49 -19.22
N ALA A 122 -0.73 -19.58 -20.42
CA ALA A 122 -0.63 -18.52 -21.43
C ALA A 122 -1.25 -17.21 -20.94
N PHE A 123 -2.44 -17.27 -20.32
CA PHE A 123 -3.06 -16.09 -19.73
C PHE A 123 -2.26 -15.53 -18.55
N ALA A 124 -1.61 -16.39 -17.75
CA ALA A 124 -0.73 -15.94 -16.67
C ALA A 124 0.47 -15.16 -17.24
N VAL A 125 1.18 -15.72 -18.23
CA VAL A 125 2.30 -15.05 -18.92
C VAL A 125 1.85 -13.72 -19.52
N TYR A 126 0.70 -13.70 -20.21
CA TYR A 126 0.14 -12.49 -20.79
C TYR A 126 -0.12 -11.41 -19.73
N SER A 127 -0.79 -11.79 -18.62
CA SER A 127 -1.13 -10.87 -17.53
C SER A 127 0.11 -10.26 -16.88
N VAL A 128 1.17 -11.06 -16.68
CA VAL A 128 2.43 -10.54 -16.14
C VAL A 128 3.14 -9.64 -17.15
N SER A 129 3.14 -10.02 -18.44
CA SER A 129 3.77 -9.24 -19.52
C SER A 129 3.15 -7.85 -19.66
N GLU A 130 1.82 -7.74 -19.52
CA GLU A 130 1.11 -6.46 -19.53
C GLU A 130 1.59 -5.55 -18.39
N ARG A 131 1.68 -6.09 -17.17
CA ARG A 131 2.17 -5.35 -15.99
C ARG A 131 3.63 -4.95 -16.11
N VAL A 132 4.46 -5.79 -16.71
CA VAL A 132 5.86 -5.46 -17.03
C VAL A 132 5.92 -4.34 -18.07
N GLY A 133 5.06 -4.35 -19.08
CA GLY A 133 4.97 -3.27 -20.06
C GLY A 133 4.55 -1.93 -19.43
N GLN A 134 3.57 -1.96 -18.52
CA GLN A 134 3.04 -0.77 -17.85
C GLN A 134 4.02 -0.19 -16.80
N TYR A 135 4.57 -1.05 -15.94
CA TYR A 135 5.28 -0.62 -14.72
C TYR A 135 6.75 -1.06 -14.68
N GLY A 136 7.26 -1.71 -15.72
CA GLY A 136 8.61 -2.25 -15.77
C GLY A 136 8.79 -3.50 -14.90
N TRP A 137 10.02 -4.03 -14.89
CA TRP A 137 10.35 -5.15 -14.03
C TRP A 137 10.40 -4.73 -12.56
N SER A 138 9.83 -5.58 -11.70
CA SER A 138 10.01 -5.58 -10.25
C SER A 138 10.39 -7.01 -9.81
N PRO A 139 10.97 -7.20 -8.61
CA PRO A 139 11.28 -8.55 -8.10
C PRO A 139 10.05 -9.48 -8.12
N ASP A 140 8.90 -8.99 -7.69
CA ASP A 140 7.65 -9.75 -7.68
C ASP A 140 7.16 -10.12 -9.08
N ARG A 141 7.27 -9.22 -10.06
CA ARG A 141 6.89 -9.52 -11.45
C ARG A 141 7.84 -10.54 -12.07
N LEU A 142 9.12 -10.51 -11.70
CA LEU A 142 10.08 -11.52 -12.15
C LEU A 142 9.77 -12.90 -11.53
N ALA A 143 9.37 -12.94 -10.26
CA ALA A 143 8.90 -14.16 -9.59
C ALA A 143 7.62 -14.70 -10.27
N ALA A 144 6.63 -13.84 -10.49
CA ALA A 144 5.39 -14.20 -11.17
C ALA A 144 5.64 -14.69 -12.61
N MET A 145 6.55 -14.06 -13.35
CA MET A 145 6.92 -14.50 -14.70
C MET A 145 7.62 -15.86 -14.65
N SER A 146 8.55 -16.06 -13.72
CA SER A 146 9.26 -17.33 -13.54
C SER A 146 8.28 -18.49 -13.25
N ALA A 147 7.32 -18.25 -12.34
CA ALA A 147 6.25 -19.21 -12.04
C ALA A 147 5.33 -19.45 -13.24
N SER A 148 4.99 -18.40 -14.00
CA SER A 148 4.14 -18.52 -15.20
C SER A 148 4.82 -19.35 -16.29
N VAL A 149 6.12 -19.14 -16.54
CA VAL A 149 6.92 -19.92 -17.50
C VAL A 149 7.02 -21.37 -17.06
N LEU A 150 7.20 -21.64 -15.76
CA LEU A 150 7.19 -22.99 -15.22
C LEU A 150 5.83 -23.67 -15.44
N MET A 151 4.73 -22.98 -15.18
CA MET A 151 3.38 -23.51 -15.45
C MET A 151 3.13 -23.72 -16.94
N ALA A 152 3.71 -22.88 -17.81
CA ALA A 152 3.67 -23.10 -19.25
C ALA A 152 4.42 -24.37 -19.65
N ALA A 153 5.59 -24.64 -19.06
CA ALA A 153 6.32 -25.88 -19.29
C ALA A 153 5.51 -27.13 -18.87
N TYR A 154 4.86 -27.08 -17.70
CA TYR A 154 3.91 -28.13 -17.29
C TYR A 154 2.75 -28.27 -18.28
N GLY A 155 2.11 -27.15 -18.65
CA GLY A 155 0.98 -27.15 -19.58
C GLY A 155 1.32 -27.74 -20.95
N LEU A 156 2.43 -27.31 -21.55
CA LEU A 156 2.87 -27.79 -22.86
C LEU A 156 3.25 -29.27 -22.84
N THR A 157 3.97 -29.72 -21.81
CA THR A 157 4.35 -31.14 -21.70
C THR A 157 3.14 -32.04 -21.45
N TYR A 158 2.17 -31.60 -20.64
CA TYR A 158 0.95 -32.36 -20.35
C TYR A 158 0.03 -32.43 -21.55
N ALA A 159 -0.24 -31.28 -22.19
CA ALA A 159 -1.05 -31.22 -23.39
C ALA A 159 -0.40 -32.03 -24.52
N GLY A 160 0.91 -31.90 -24.74
CA GLY A 160 1.66 -32.68 -25.72
C GLY A 160 1.55 -34.20 -25.47
N ALA A 161 1.68 -34.64 -24.23
CA ALA A 161 1.53 -36.05 -23.87
C ALA A 161 0.12 -36.58 -24.16
N VAL A 162 -0.93 -35.82 -23.82
CA VAL A 162 -2.33 -36.18 -24.09
C VAL A 162 -2.64 -36.20 -25.59
N LEU A 163 -2.20 -35.18 -26.33
CA LEU A 163 -2.40 -35.07 -27.78
C LEU A 163 -1.68 -36.19 -28.55
N ALA A 164 -0.56 -36.68 -28.03
CA ALA A 164 0.17 -37.79 -28.61
C ALA A 164 -0.46 -39.18 -28.33
N ARG A 165 -1.58 -39.22 -27.57
CA ARG A 165 -2.53 -40.33 -27.30
C ARG A 165 -1.97 -41.62 -26.68
N ARG A 166 -0.89 -42.18 -27.22
CA ARG A 166 -0.22 -43.41 -26.75
C ARG A 166 0.52 -43.13 -25.45
N GLU A 167 0.35 -43.99 -24.46
CA GLU A 167 1.07 -43.95 -23.18
C GLU A 167 1.12 -42.56 -22.53
N TRP A 168 0.08 -41.75 -22.74
CA TRP A 168 0.04 -40.34 -22.33
C TRP A 168 0.32 -40.17 -20.83
N MET A 169 -0.12 -41.13 -19.99
CA MET A 169 0.17 -41.16 -18.55
C MET A 169 1.67 -41.35 -18.27
N GLY A 170 2.32 -42.31 -18.94
CA GLY A 170 3.77 -42.53 -18.81
C GLY A 170 4.60 -41.33 -19.27
N ARG A 171 4.18 -40.68 -20.35
CA ARG A 171 4.82 -39.45 -20.85
C ARG A 171 4.69 -38.28 -19.87
N ILE A 172 3.54 -38.12 -19.21
CA ILE A 172 3.38 -37.10 -18.16
C ILE A 172 4.29 -37.39 -16.97
N ARG A 173 4.45 -38.66 -16.56
CA ARG A 173 5.40 -39.02 -15.48
C ARG A 173 6.84 -38.65 -15.85
N GLN A 174 7.27 -38.96 -17.08
CA GLN A 174 8.59 -38.57 -17.58
C GLN A 174 8.75 -37.05 -17.64
N ALA A 175 7.73 -36.35 -18.14
CA ALA A 175 7.71 -34.89 -18.18
C ALA A 175 7.82 -34.28 -16.78
N ASN A 176 7.13 -34.82 -15.78
CA ASN A 176 7.24 -34.36 -14.40
C ASN A 176 8.67 -34.44 -13.88
N GLY A 177 9.39 -35.53 -14.17
CA GLY A 177 10.81 -35.66 -13.82
C GLY A 177 11.66 -34.58 -14.49
N LEU A 178 11.46 -34.34 -15.79
CA LEU A 178 12.19 -33.31 -16.52
C LEU A 178 11.89 -31.89 -16.02
N VAL A 179 10.61 -31.57 -15.80
CA VAL A 179 10.20 -30.26 -15.29
C VAL A 179 10.69 -30.06 -13.87
N ALA A 180 10.73 -31.09 -13.02
CA ALA A 180 11.31 -31.01 -11.68
C ALA A 180 12.80 -30.65 -11.70
N LEU A 181 13.58 -31.18 -12.65
CA LEU A 181 14.96 -30.73 -12.87
C LEU A 181 15.03 -29.26 -13.28
N GLY A 182 14.08 -28.81 -14.11
CA GLY A 182 13.93 -27.39 -14.47
C GLY A 182 13.61 -26.50 -13.26
N VAL A 183 12.74 -26.95 -12.35
CA VAL A 183 12.44 -26.26 -11.08
C VAL A 183 13.70 -26.16 -10.23
N LEU A 184 14.46 -27.25 -10.09
CA LEU A 184 15.71 -27.25 -9.33
C LEU A 184 16.72 -26.27 -9.93
N PHE A 185 16.87 -26.26 -11.25
CA PHE A 185 17.74 -25.30 -11.94
C PHE A 185 17.28 -23.85 -11.73
N LEU A 186 15.98 -23.58 -11.83
CA LEU A 186 15.43 -22.25 -11.60
C LEU A 186 15.63 -21.81 -10.14
N ALA A 187 15.34 -22.67 -9.17
CA ALA A 187 15.53 -22.39 -7.75
C ALA A 187 17.00 -22.12 -7.42
N THR A 188 17.92 -22.93 -7.94
CA THR A 188 19.37 -22.70 -7.79
C THR A 188 19.79 -21.40 -8.45
N ALA A 189 19.26 -21.06 -9.63
CA ALA A 189 19.53 -19.77 -10.27
C ALA A 189 19.07 -18.59 -9.38
N TRP A 190 17.88 -18.65 -8.80
CA TRP A 190 17.33 -17.63 -7.88
C TRP A 190 18.16 -17.48 -6.58
N LEU A 191 18.75 -18.57 -6.09
CA LEU A 191 19.61 -18.56 -4.90
C LEU A 191 21.06 -18.15 -5.18
N THR A 192 21.37 -17.80 -6.44
CA THR A 192 22.73 -17.40 -6.84
C THR A 192 22.77 -15.98 -7.38
N PRO A 193 23.93 -15.32 -7.39
CA PRO A 193 24.09 -14.00 -8.01
C PRO A 193 23.80 -13.94 -9.51
N LEU A 194 23.62 -15.09 -10.17
CA LEU A 194 23.29 -15.17 -11.59
C LEU A 194 21.93 -14.55 -11.87
N LEU A 195 20.91 -14.92 -11.09
CA LEU A 195 19.55 -14.41 -11.22
C LEU A 195 19.17 -13.58 -9.99
N ASN A 196 19.80 -12.41 -9.84
CA ASN A 196 19.43 -11.47 -8.79
C ASN A 196 18.21 -10.62 -9.24
N PRO A 197 17.00 -10.85 -8.67
CA PRO A 197 15.78 -10.21 -9.12
C PRO A 197 15.78 -8.70 -8.84
N GLN A 198 16.34 -8.28 -7.69
CA GLN A 198 16.47 -6.86 -7.34
C GLN A 198 17.37 -6.12 -8.32
N ARG A 199 18.50 -6.70 -8.73
CA ARG A 199 19.42 -6.11 -9.70
C ARG A 199 18.78 -5.98 -11.08
N LEU A 200 18.06 -7.00 -11.56
CA LEU A 200 17.39 -6.96 -12.86
C LEU A 200 16.25 -5.93 -12.87
N ALA A 201 15.47 -5.87 -11.78
CA ALA A 201 14.41 -4.88 -11.62
C ALA A 201 14.98 -3.45 -11.55
N ALA A 202 16.02 -3.23 -10.76
CA ALA A 202 16.72 -1.96 -10.63
C ALA A 202 17.25 -1.45 -11.98
N GLN A 203 17.94 -2.30 -12.75
CA GLN A 203 18.42 -1.96 -14.09
C GLN A 203 17.27 -1.61 -15.04
N SER A 204 16.14 -2.32 -14.95
CA SER A 204 14.95 -1.98 -15.74
C SER A 204 14.39 -0.62 -15.39
N GLN A 205 14.34 -0.23 -14.12
CA GLN A 205 13.82 1.09 -13.71
C GLN A 205 14.76 2.21 -14.14
N ILE A 206 16.07 2.02 -13.96
CA ILE A 206 17.11 2.94 -14.46
C ILE A 206 16.94 3.18 -15.96
N ALA A 207 16.81 2.11 -16.75
CA ALA A 207 16.69 2.23 -18.21
C ALA A 207 15.40 2.96 -18.64
N ARG A 208 14.29 2.72 -17.94
CA ARG A 208 13.02 3.41 -18.23
C ARG A 208 13.09 4.89 -17.88
N TYR A 209 13.69 5.23 -16.73
CA TYR A 209 13.87 6.62 -16.33
C TYR A 209 14.82 7.36 -17.28
N ALA A 210 15.96 6.75 -17.61
CA ALA A 210 16.94 7.32 -18.54
C ALA A 210 16.37 7.58 -19.95
N THR A 211 15.40 6.78 -20.38
CA THR A 211 14.73 6.94 -21.69
C THR A 211 13.48 7.82 -21.64
N GLY A 212 13.14 8.39 -20.47
CA GLY A 212 11.96 9.23 -20.29
C GLY A 212 10.62 8.48 -20.40
N GLN A 213 10.63 7.15 -20.28
CA GLN A 213 9.40 6.34 -20.30
C GLN A 213 8.61 6.40 -18.98
N VAL A 214 9.24 6.90 -17.92
CA VAL A 214 8.66 7.03 -16.58
C VAL A 214 9.12 8.35 -15.97
N THR A 215 8.20 9.08 -15.36
CA THR A 215 8.53 10.35 -14.68
C THR A 215 9.10 10.11 -13.28
N ALA A 216 9.62 11.15 -12.64
CA ALA A 216 10.10 11.02 -11.26
C ALA A 216 8.97 10.63 -10.30
N ASP A 217 7.71 11.03 -10.55
CA ASP A 217 6.54 10.72 -9.72
C ASP A 217 6.01 9.28 -9.91
N GLU A 218 6.17 8.70 -11.10
CA GLU A 218 5.72 7.34 -11.42
C GLU A 218 6.69 6.25 -10.93
N LEU A 219 7.93 6.62 -10.57
CA LEU A 219 8.88 5.69 -9.96
C LEU A 219 8.42 5.29 -8.55
N ASP A 220 8.40 4.00 -8.29
CA ASP A 220 8.19 3.43 -6.94
C ASP A 220 9.50 3.51 -6.15
N LEU A 221 9.92 4.74 -5.82
CA LEU A 221 11.15 5.02 -5.10
C LEU A 221 11.18 4.39 -3.71
N TRP A 222 10.01 4.20 -3.09
CA TRP A 222 9.90 3.48 -1.82
C TRP A 222 10.42 2.05 -1.96
N SER A 223 9.85 1.28 -2.89
CA SER A 223 10.25 -0.12 -3.08
C SER A 223 11.70 -0.22 -3.54
N ILE A 224 12.13 0.66 -4.46
CA ILE A 224 13.53 0.69 -4.93
C ILE A 224 14.49 0.98 -3.77
N GLY A 225 14.23 2.02 -2.97
CA GLY A 225 15.17 2.47 -1.93
C GLY A 225 15.09 1.72 -0.61
N ARG A 226 13.94 1.14 -0.26
CA ARG A 226 13.72 0.51 1.06
C ARG A 226 13.55 -1.00 1.00
N GLU A 227 13.14 -1.58 -0.14
CA GLU A 227 12.81 -3.01 -0.23
C GLU A 227 13.79 -3.80 -1.12
N TRP A 228 14.48 -3.16 -2.07
CA TRP A 228 15.36 -3.86 -3.01
C TRP A 228 16.80 -3.98 -2.52
N GLY A 229 17.12 -3.44 -1.34
CA GLY A 229 18.45 -3.47 -0.73
C GLY A 229 19.52 -2.80 -1.60
N ARG A 230 20.77 -3.31 -1.52
CA ARG A 230 21.94 -2.71 -2.21
C ARG A 230 21.75 -2.44 -3.71
N PRO A 231 21.16 -3.35 -4.52
CA PRO A 231 20.89 -3.06 -5.92
C PRO A 231 19.94 -1.87 -6.14
N GLY A 232 19.00 -1.67 -5.22
CA GLY A 232 18.07 -0.55 -5.25
C GLY A 232 18.71 0.77 -4.84
N GLU A 233 19.50 0.76 -3.76
CA GLU A 233 20.32 1.91 -3.33
C GLU A 233 21.23 2.40 -4.47
N ALA A 234 21.98 1.48 -5.09
CA ALA A 234 22.85 1.79 -6.21
C ALA A 234 22.07 2.35 -7.43
N ALA A 235 20.82 1.91 -7.62
CA ALA A 235 19.99 2.44 -8.70
C ALA A 235 19.53 3.87 -8.43
N ILE A 236 19.19 4.21 -7.18
CA ILE A 236 18.87 5.58 -6.77
C ILE A 236 20.08 6.48 -6.99
N GLU A 237 21.27 6.07 -6.56
CA GLU A 237 22.50 6.83 -6.76
C GLU A 237 22.75 7.12 -8.24
N VAL A 238 22.59 6.09 -9.09
CA VAL A 238 22.75 6.21 -10.54
C VAL A 238 21.70 7.15 -11.15
N MET A 239 20.43 7.03 -10.76
CA MET A 239 19.35 7.91 -11.28
C MET A 239 19.52 9.36 -10.83
N ALA A 240 19.96 9.61 -9.59
CA ALA A 240 20.17 10.95 -9.06
C ALA A 240 21.26 11.73 -9.81
N GLN A 241 22.25 11.02 -10.37
CA GLN A 241 23.34 11.60 -11.15
C GLN A 241 22.98 11.83 -12.63
N MET A 242 21.81 11.37 -13.10
CA MET A 242 21.41 11.55 -14.49
C MET A 242 20.88 12.96 -14.76
N GLU A 243 21.43 13.60 -15.79
CA GLU A 243 20.90 14.86 -16.31
C GLU A 243 19.63 14.59 -17.14
N THR A 244 18.47 14.66 -16.48
CA THR A 244 17.15 14.55 -17.12
C THR A 244 16.29 15.77 -16.78
N PRO A 245 15.26 16.10 -17.59
CA PRO A 245 14.31 17.16 -17.24
C PRO A 245 13.61 16.94 -15.89
N GLU A 246 13.49 15.69 -15.46
CA GLU A 246 12.85 15.25 -14.22
C GLU A 246 13.82 15.20 -13.03
N GLN A 247 15.09 15.55 -13.20
CA GLN A 247 16.12 15.37 -12.17
C GLN A 247 15.82 16.17 -10.90
N ALA A 248 15.40 17.43 -11.03
CA ALA A 248 15.04 18.27 -9.90
C ALA A 248 13.89 17.67 -9.08
N ARG A 249 12.88 17.14 -9.78
CA ARG A 249 11.75 16.45 -9.17
C ARG A 249 12.17 15.14 -8.48
N LEU A 250 13.06 14.38 -9.10
CA LEU A 250 13.61 13.16 -8.51
C LEU A 250 14.35 13.46 -7.19
N ILE A 251 15.23 14.45 -7.17
CA ILE A 251 15.99 14.84 -5.97
C ILE A 251 15.04 15.24 -4.83
N GLU A 252 13.99 16.00 -5.13
CA GLU A 252 12.97 16.37 -4.15
C GLU A 252 12.28 15.13 -3.55
N ARG A 253 11.87 14.16 -4.40
CA ARG A 253 11.26 12.92 -3.90
C ARG A 253 12.25 12.06 -3.10
N LEU A 254 13.53 12.05 -3.46
CA LEU A 254 14.55 11.33 -2.69
C LEU A 254 14.74 11.94 -1.30
N ALA A 255 14.73 13.27 -1.18
CA ALA A 255 14.75 13.93 0.12
C ALA A 255 13.51 13.59 0.97
N ALA A 256 12.33 13.48 0.35
CA ALA A 256 11.13 13.02 1.03
C ALA A 256 11.23 11.54 1.47
N LEU A 257 11.85 10.68 0.67
CA LEU A 257 12.08 9.27 1.00
C LEU A 257 12.98 9.08 2.23
N GLU A 258 13.99 9.95 2.38
CA GLU A 258 14.90 9.93 3.53
C GLU A 258 14.18 10.29 4.83
N GLN A 259 13.25 11.26 4.78
CA GLN A 259 12.50 11.75 5.94
C GLN A 259 11.27 10.89 6.29
N ALA A 260 10.74 10.13 5.33
CA ALA A 260 9.54 9.34 5.53
C ALA A 260 9.77 8.14 6.46
N GLY A 261 8.99 8.07 7.55
CA GLY A 261 9.01 6.93 8.49
C GLY A 261 8.26 5.69 8.00
N GLY A 262 7.60 5.74 6.84
CA GLY A 262 6.80 4.64 6.29
C GLY A 262 6.28 4.92 4.89
N ARG A 263 5.85 3.87 4.17
CA ARG A 263 5.38 3.95 2.78
C ARG A 263 4.24 4.95 2.60
N TYR A 264 3.25 4.89 3.49
CA TYR A 264 2.11 5.81 3.45
C TYR A 264 2.56 7.27 3.57
N ALA A 265 3.42 7.58 4.55
CA ALA A 265 3.95 8.93 4.75
C ALA A 265 4.76 9.43 3.53
N PHE A 266 5.48 8.54 2.85
CA PHE A 266 6.18 8.87 1.61
C PHE A 266 5.22 9.13 0.44
N GLU A 267 4.25 8.25 0.21
CA GLU A 267 3.30 8.38 -0.91
C GLU A 267 2.37 9.59 -0.75
N THR A 268 2.06 10.00 0.49
CA THR A 268 1.31 11.22 0.80
C THR A 268 2.20 12.43 1.07
N SER A 269 3.51 12.31 0.89
CA SER A 269 4.42 13.44 1.12
C SER A 269 4.11 14.57 0.13
N VAL A 270 4.05 15.79 0.65
CA VAL A 270 3.73 16.97 -0.15
C VAL A 270 5.01 17.74 -0.46
N PRO A 271 5.21 18.17 -1.71
CA PRO A 271 6.33 19.01 -2.12
C PRO A 271 6.52 20.21 -1.18
N PRO A 272 7.74 20.52 -0.68
CA PRO A 272 7.96 21.69 0.17
C PRO A 272 7.48 23.00 -0.47
N ALA A 273 7.61 23.13 -1.79
CA ALA A 273 7.11 24.29 -2.53
C ALA A 273 5.58 24.41 -2.47
N GLN A 274 4.85 23.29 -2.55
CA GLN A 274 3.39 23.27 -2.41
C GLN A 274 2.99 23.60 -0.98
N MET A 275 3.65 23.03 0.02
CA MET A 275 3.39 23.34 1.43
C MET A 275 3.62 24.82 1.73
N GLN A 276 4.70 25.42 1.20
CA GLN A 276 4.97 26.86 1.31
C GLN A 276 3.91 27.71 0.62
N ALA A 277 3.41 27.29 -0.55
CA ALA A 277 2.33 27.98 -1.25
C ALA A 277 1.01 27.94 -0.45
N THR A 278 0.64 26.79 0.10
CA THR A 278 -0.53 26.65 0.99
C THR A 278 -0.38 27.53 2.23
N MET A 279 0.81 27.53 2.86
CA MET A 279 1.11 28.39 3.99
C MET A 279 0.93 29.87 3.65
N ALA A 280 1.48 30.32 2.52
CA ALA A 280 1.37 31.70 2.06
C ALA A 280 -0.09 32.08 1.76
N ALA A 281 -0.87 31.16 1.17
CA ALA A 281 -2.29 31.36 0.92
C ALA A 281 -3.09 31.55 2.21
N VAL A 282 -2.85 30.73 3.24
CA VAL A 282 -3.52 30.88 4.54
C VAL A 282 -3.15 32.20 5.20
N ARG A 283 -1.86 32.57 5.18
CA ARG A 283 -1.37 33.86 5.72
C ARG A 283 -2.02 35.06 5.05
N ALA A 284 -2.25 34.99 3.75
CA ALA A 284 -2.89 36.07 2.99
C ALA A 284 -4.41 36.12 3.20
N ALA A 285 -5.05 34.98 3.46
CA ALA A 285 -6.50 34.89 3.61
C ALA A 285 -7.00 35.24 5.02
N ILE A 286 -6.19 34.99 6.06
CA ILE A 286 -6.60 35.23 7.44
C ILE A 286 -6.56 36.71 7.82
N SER A 287 -7.72 37.24 8.24
CA SER A 287 -7.81 38.56 8.83
C SER A 287 -7.30 38.54 10.27
N VAL A 288 -6.48 39.52 10.66
CA VAL A 288 -5.88 39.60 12.01
C VAL A 288 -6.35 40.86 12.72
N LEU A 289 -6.78 40.72 13.98
CA LEU A 289 -7.12 41.81 14.88
C LEU A 289 -6.09 41.96 16.00
N PRO A 290 -5.80 43.19 16.47
CA PRO A 290 -6.23 44.47 15.90
C PRO A 290 -5.58 44.76 14.53
N ASP A 291 -6.11 45.74 13.79
CA ASP A 291 -5.56 46.12 12.47
C ASP A 291 -4.06 46.46 12.58
N GLY A 292 -3.24 45.83 11.73
CA GLY A 292 -1.78 45.98 11.74
C GLY A 292 -1.04 44.96 12.59
N ALA A 293 -1.74 44.09 13.33
CA ALA A 293 -1.13 42.91 13.94
C ALA A 293 -0.92 41.80 12.88
N GLU A 294 0.10 40.96 13.10
CA GLU A 294 0.39 39.80 12.25
C GLU A 294 0.47 38.53 13.09
N VAL A 295 0.08 37.40 12.49
CA VAL A 295 0.31 36.09 13.09
C VAL A 295 1.79 35.70 12.88
N PRO A 296 2.53 35.35 13.94
CA PRO A 296 3.94 34.98 13.83
C PRO A 296 4.16 33.84 12.82
N GLU A 297 5.22 33.95 12.00
CA GLU A 297 5.53 32.92 10.98
C GLU A 297 5.72 31.53 11.58
N ALA A 298 6.32 31.46 12.78
CA ALA A 298 6.53 30.23 13.51
C ALA A 298 5.22 29.45 13.80
N VAL A 299 4.07 30.14 13.92
CA VAL A 299 2.76 29.48 14.08
C VAL A 299 2.44 28.61 12.87
N PHE A 300 2.70 29.11 11.65
CA PHE A 300 2.42 28.37 10.42
C PHE A 300 3.51 27.34 10.11
N ALA A 301 4.78 27.69 10.34
CA ALA A 301 5.91 26.81 10.07
C ALA A 301 5.88 25.52 10.92
N ALA A 302 5.28 25.57 12.11
CA ALA A 302 5.12 24.41 12.99
C ALA A 302 3.97 23.46 12.58
N GLN A 303 3.20 23.76 11.54
CA GLN A 303 2.03 22.96 11.16
C GLN A 303 2.32 21.90 10.13
N SER A 304 1.55 20.80 10.17
CA SER A 304 1.52 19.80 9.09
C SER A 304 0.83 20.35 7.84
N ASN A 305 1.17 19.82 6.66
CA ASN A 305 0.50 20.21 5.41
C ASN A 305 -1.03 20.00 5.49
N GLN A 306 -1.48 18.89 6.08
CA GLN A 306 -2.91 18.61 6.26
C GLN A 306 -3.61 19.69 7.09
N THR A 307 -2.94 20.21 8.12
CA THR A 307 -3.45 21.31 8.94
C THR A 307 -3.56 22.59 8.13
N LEU A 308 -2.54 22.93 7.35
CA LEU A 308 -2.54 24.12 6.49
C LEU A 308 -3.64 24.06 5.42
N GLU A 309 -3.85 22.91 4.77
CA GLU A 309 -4.95 22.72 3.81
C GLU A 309 -6.33 22.88 4.46
N ASN A 310 -6.51 22.31 5.66
CA ASN A 310 -7.74 22.47 6.42
C ASN A 310 -8.01 23.93 6.79
N TRP A 311 -6.96 24.67 7.16
CA TRP A 311 -7.04 26.10 7.45
C TRP A 311 -7.35 26.92 6.20
N GLN A 312 -6.70 26.61 5.07
CA GLN A 312 -6.99 27.28 3.80
C GLN A 312 -8.45 27.07 3.40
N ALA A 313 -8.92 25.82 3.43
CA ALA A 313 -10.30 25.50 3.11
C ALA A 313 -11.30 26.18 4.06
N ALA A 314 -10.93 26.41 5.32
CA ALA A 314 -11.74 27.19 6.25
C ALA A 314 -11.76 28.68 5.91
N CYS A 315 -10.61 29.26 5.55
CA CYS A 315 -10.52 30.65 5.12
C CYS A 315 -11.27 30.93 3.80
N ASP A 316 -11.31 29.95 2.89
CA ASP A 316 -12.02 30.02 1.60
C ASP A 316 -13.55 30.00 1.77
N ARG A 317 -14.06 29.50 2.90
CA ARG A 317 -15.49 29.56 3.23
C ARG A 317 -15.91 30.99 3.54
N ARG A 318 -17.21 31.24 3.45
CA ARG A 318 -17.81 32.55 3.72
C ARG A 318 -18.74 32.45 4.91
N THR A 319 -18.62 33.41 5.83
CA THR A 319 -19.54 33.55 6.96
C THR A 319 -20.90 34.09 6.48
N PRO A 320 -21.95 34.08 7.33
CA PRO A 320 -23.25 34.66 7.01
C PRO A 320 -23.21 36.16 6.64
N GLU A 321 -22.27 36.94 7.18
CA GLU A 321 -22.04 38.34 6.78
C GLU A 321 -21.08 38.48 5.57
N ASP A 322 -20.81 37.40 4.84
CA ASP A 322 -19.89 37.37 3.70
C ASP A 322 -18.48 37.87 4.09
N ARG A 323 -17.91 37.32 5.17
CA ARG A 323 -16.50 37.48 5.56
C ARG A 323 -15.74 36.18 5.34
N SER A 324 -14.41 36.21 5.40
CA SER A 324 -13.61 34.97 5.37
C SER A 324 -13.99 34.09 6.56
N GLY A 325 -14.12 32.79 6.32
CA GLY A 325 -14.40 31.78 7.34
C GLY A 325 -13.26 31.55 8.32
N CYS A 326 -12.24 32.42 8.35
CA CYS A 326 -11.19 32.39 9.36
C CYS A 326 -10.84 33.80 9.85
N ILE A 327 -10.44 33.89 11.13
CA ILE A 327 -9.97 35.14 11.74
C ILE A 327 -8.96 34.83 12.85
N ALA A 328 -7.96 35.69 13.03
CA ALA A 328 -7.04 35.66 14.15
C ALA A 328 -7.21 36.89 15.04
N LEU A 329 -7.12 36.68 16.35
CA LEU A 329 -7.11 37.72 17.37
C LEU A 329 -5.79 37.64 18.12
N ARG A 330 -5.03 38.72 18.10
CA ARG A 330 -3.83 38.94 18.90
C ARG A 330 -4.17 39.73 20.14
N ALA A 331 -3.97 39.11 21.31
CA ALA A 331 -4.36 39.68 22.59
C ALA A 331 -3.58 39.03 23.73
N ASP A 332 -3.26 39.83 24.76
CA ASP A 332 -2.68 39.34 26.02
C ASP A 332 -3.80 38.62 26.79
N LEU A 333 -3.79 37.29 26.68
CA LEU A 333 -4.73 36.36 27.31
C LEU A 333 -4.08 35.60 28.47
N LEU A 334 -2.76 35.56 28.52
CA LEU A 334 -1.98 34.98 29.62
C LEU A 334 -1.05 36.06 30.21
N PRO A 335 -1.53 36.83 31.20
CA PRO A 335 -0.75 37.94 31.77
C PRO A 335 0.57 37.53 32.43
N GLU A 336 0.75 36.24 32.72
CA GLU A 336 1.97 35.66 33.29
C GLU A 336 2.99 35.27 32.22
N ALA A 337 2.58 35.18 30.95
CA ALA A 337 3.42 34.89 29.81
C ALA A 337 3.90 36.19 29.14
N GLU A 338 5.08 36.16 28.50
CA GLU A 338 5.59 37.31 27.77
C GLU A 338 5.02 37.38 26.35
N GLY A 339 4.37 38.50 26.03
CA GLY A 339 3.84 38.81 24.70
C GLY A 339 2.43 38.30 24.46
N ASP A 340 1.76 38.81 23.43
CA ASP A 340 0.36 38.41 23.22
C ASP A 340 0.21 36.99 22.63
N GLU A 341 -0.90 36.33 22.95
CA GLU A 341 -1.34 35.09 22.34
C GLU A 341 -2.01 35.36 20.99
N THR A 342 -2.01 34.34 20.13
CA THR A 342 -2.75 34.32 18.87
C THR A 342 -3.89 33.32 18.96
N LEU A 343 -5.11 33.81 19.02
CA LEU A 343 -6.33 33.02 19.01
C LEU A 343 -6.89 32.99 17.59
N MET A 344 -6.88 31.83 16.94
CA MET A 344 -7.33 31.64 15.56
C MET A 344 -8.64 30.86 15.53
N PHE A 345 -9.56 31.28 14.68
CA PHE A 345 -10.87 30.67 14.49
C PHE A 345 -11.01 30.21 13.04
N PHE A 346 -11.50 28.99 12.83
CA PHE A 346 -11.63 28.37 11.52
C PHE A 346 -13.00 27.72 11.35
N MET A 347 -13.75 28.14 10.33
CA MET A 347 -15.03 27.58 9.94
C MET A 347 -14.83 26.28 9.16
N PHE A 348 -15.19 25.15 9.77
CA PHE A 348 -15.15 23.84 9.11
C PHE A 348 -16.50 23.49 8.46
N SER A 349 -17.60 24.02 8.99
CA SER A 349 -18.94 23.89 8.42
C SER A 349 -19.85 25.05 8.83
N GLU A 350 -21.04 25.13 8.26
CA GLU A 350 -22.12 26.06 8.63
C GLU A 350 -22.55 25.99 10.12
N ARG A 351 -22.07 24.99 10.87
CA ARG A 351 -22.43 24.76 12.27
C ARG A 351 -21.23 24.53 13.19
N PHE A 352 -20.02 24.65 12.66
CA PHE A 352 -18.82 24.32 13.44
C PHE A 352 -17.67 25.24 13.10
N VAL A 353 -17.25 25.99 14.12
CA VAL A 353 -16.03 26.80 14.15
C VAL A 353 -15.10 26.17 15.17
N GLN A 354 -13.86 25.92 14.77
CA GLN A 354 -12.79 25.50 15.65
C GLN A 354 -11.98 26.71 16.11
N ALA A 355 -11.70 26.81 17.40
CA ALA A 355 -10.73 27.76 17.94
C ALA A 355 -9.41 27.04 18.25
N VAL A 356 -8.29 27.65 17.92
CA VAL A 356 -6.94 27.19 18.27
C VAL A 356 -6.17 28.38 18.82
N ALA A 357 -5.45 28.19 19.92
CA ALA A 357 -4.65 29.23 20.54
C ALA A 357 -3.16 28.90 20.41
N PHE A 358 -2.36 29.93 20.21
CA PHE A 358 -0.90 29.83 20.17
C PHE A 358 -0.30 30.93 21.05
N GLY A 359 0.77 30.60 21.76
CA GLY A 359 1.52 31.54 22.60
C GLY A 359 3.00 31.26 22.51
N SER A 360 3.81 32.18 23.02
CA SER A 360 5.27 32.04 23.05
C SER A 360 5.68 31.49 24.41
N ASP A 361 6.34 30.32 24.44
CA ASP A 361 6.96 29.79 25.65
C ASP A 361 8.47 29.64 25.38
N GLY A 362 9.28 30.52 25.98
CA GLY A 362 10.74 30.45 25.86
C GLY A 362 11.31 30.58 24.44
N GLY A 363 10.54 31.09 23.47
CA GLY A 363 10.93 31.23 22.06
C GLY A 363 10.33 30.16 21.12
N ASP A 364 9.70 29.11 21.65
CA ASP A 364 8.95 28.13 20.87
C ASP A 364 7.45 28.46 20.87
N VAL A 365 6.78 28.17 19.75
CA VAL A 365 5.32 28.36 19.64
C VAL A 365 4.61 27.18 20.29
N GLY A 366 4.05 27.41 21.47
CA GLY A 366 3.19 26.47 22.17
C GLY A 366 1.77 26.49 21.59
N ARG A 367 1.17 25.31 21.37
CA ARG A 367 -0.25 25.18 21.04
C ARG A 367 -1.07 25.00 22.32
N PHE A 368 -2.02 25.89 22.52
CA PHE A 368 -2.97 25.84 23.63
C PHE A 368 -4.34 25.41 23.12
N GLY A 369 -5.03 24.58 23.91
CA GLY A 369 -6.41 24.18 23.64
C GLY A 369 -7.38 25.14 24.35
N PRO A 370 -7.97 26.14 23.66
CA PRO A 370 -8.95 27.00 24.30
C PRO A 370 -10.17 26.17 24.73
N THR A 371 -10.68 26.42 25.93
CA THR A 371 -11.87 25.74 26.48
C THR A 371 -12.99 26.75 26.73
N TRP A 372 -14.22 26.36 26.43
CA TRP A 372 -15.40 27.17 26.71
C TRP A 372 -15.85 26.94 28.16
N VAL A 373 -15.91 28.00 28.96
CA VAL A 373 -16.28 27.95 30.39
C VAL A 373 -17.80 28.10 30.63
N ASN A 374 -18.56 28.45 29.59
CA ASN A 374 -20.03 28.48 29.54
C ASN A 374 -20.47 28.46 28.06
N ASP A 375 -20.77 27.28 27.54
CA ASP A 375 -21.10 27.09 26.14
C ASP A 375 -22.62 27.27 25.90
N ASP A 376 -23.00 28.31 25.15
CA ASP A 376 -24.23 28.28 24.37
C ASP A 376 -23.84 27.81 22.96
N PRO A 377 -24.20 26.58 22.56
CA PRO A 377 -23.80 26.03 21.27
C PRO A 377 -24.20 26.92 20.09
N ALA A 378 -25.26 27.73 20.24
CA ALA A 378 -25.69 28.68 19.22
C ALA A 378 -24.71 29.86 19.05
N LEU A 379 -23.89 30.17 20.06
CA LEU A 379 -22.94 31.27 20.09
C LEU A 379 -21.48 30.82 19.92
N THR A 380 -21.13 29.61 20.34
CA THR A 380 -19.74 29.12 20.39
C THR A 380 -19.29 28.32 19.15
N SER A 381 -20.24 27.76 18.41
CA SER A 381 -19.96 26.90 17.24
C SER A 381 -20.52 27.45 15.93
N SER A 382 -21.30 28.54 16.00
CA SER A 382 -21.89 29.20 14.83
C SER A 382 -20.86 30.04 14.08
N PRO A 383 -20.86 30.02 12.73
CA PRO A 383 -20.08 30.95 11.90
C PRO A 383 -20.26 32.43 12.26
N GLY A 384 -21.40 32.81 12.84
CA GLY A 384 -21.64 34.18 13.32
C GLY A 384 -20.70 34.62 14.45
N MET A 385 -19.99 33.69 15.11
CA MET A 385 -18.90 34.04 16.02
C MET A 385 -17.80 34.83 15.31
N ILE A 386 -17.38 34.38 14.14
CA ILE A 386 -16.31 35.02 13.36
C ILE A 386 -16.72 36.45 13.02
N ASP A 387 -17.98 36.66 12.62
CA ASP A 387 -18.54 37.97 12.31
C ASP A 387 -18.57 38.90 13.55
N ARG A 388 -18.93 38.36 14.71
CA ARG A 388 -18.89 39.11 15.99
C ARG A 388 -17.48 39.51 16.40
N ILE A 389 -16.51 38.62 16.24
CA ILE A 389 -15.10 38.93 16.51
C ILE A 389 -14.61 40.00 15.52
N ALA A 390 -14.87 39.80 14.23
CA ALA A 390 -14.51 40.73 13.16
C ALA A 390 -15.11 42.13 13.31
N SER A 391 -16.26 42.26 13.97
CA SER A 391 -16.92 43.54 14.26
C SER A 391 -16.57 44.12 15.64
N GLY A 392 -15.64 43.51 16.37
CA GLY A 392 -15.21 44.00 17.69
C GLY A 392 -16.23 43.75 18.81
N GLN A 393 -17.21 42.86 18.61
CA GLN A 393 -18.24 42.53 19.62
C GLN A 393 -17.74 41.52 20.66
N PHE A 394 -16.59 41.80 21.24
CA PHE A 394 -15.96 41.03 22.32
C PHE A 394 -15.28 41.95 23.33
N SER A 395 -14.95 41.41 24.50
CA SER A 395 -14.20 42.12 25.54
C SER A 395 -13.21 41.15 26.17
N ILE A 396 -11.96 41.56 26.34
CA ILE A 396 -10.93 40.79 27.04
C ILE A 396 -10.97 41.18 28.52
N GLY A 397 -10.98 40.19 29.40
CA GLY A 397 -11.08 40.39 30.84
C GLY A 397 -11.20 39.07 31.61
N PRO A 398 -11.24 39.13 32.95
CA PRO A 398 -11.32 37.93 33.77
C PRO A 398 -12.58 37.12 33.48
N THR A 399 -12.52 35.81 33.73
CA THR A 399 -13.71 34.96 33.57
C THR A 399 -14.84 35.47 34.49
N ARG A 400 -16.11 35.32 34.07
CA ARG A 400 -17.27 35.74 34.88
C ARG A 400 -17.51 34.84 36.11
N ARG A 401 -16.64 33.86 36.37
CA ARG A 401 -16.73 32.94 37.50
C ARG A 401 -15.65 33.29 38.51
N ASN A 402 -15.97 33.11 39.77
CA ASN A 402 -14.97 33.19 40.82
C ASN A 402 -14.12 31.91 40.79
N ALA A 403 -12.81 32.08 40.86
CA ALA A 403 -11.87 31.00 41.16
C ALA A 403 -11.65 30.94 42.69
N LEU A 404 -11.46 29.73 43.21
CA LEU A 404 -10.86 29.53 44.53
C LEU A 404 -9.36 29.35 44.33
N SER A 405 -8.57 30.35 44.72
CA SER A 405 -7.10 30.30 44.63
C SER A 405 -6.50 29.58 45.86
N LEU A 406 -5.57 28.66 45.60
CA LEU A 406 -4.83 27.84 46.57
C LEU A 406 -3.33 27.94 46.23
N GLY A 407 -2.69 29.06 46.58
CA GLY A 407 -1.34 29.37 46.09
C GLY A 407 -1.36 29.69 44.60
N GLU A 408 -0.48 29.05 43.82
CA GLU A 408 -0.41 29.13 42.35
C GLU A 408 -1.51 28.33 41.64
N SER A 409 -2.27 27.50 42.38
CA SER A 409 -3.35 26.68 41.80
C SER A 409 -4.69 27.38 41.94
N GLU A 410 -5.46 27.45 40.86
CA GLU A 410 -6.82 27.99 40.87
C GLU A 410 -7.85 26.90 40.55
N LEU A 411 -8.93 26.85 41.35
CA LEU A 411 -10.05 25.95 41.11
C LEU A 411 -11.29 26.74 40.66
N ILE A 412 -11.76 26.47 39.44
CA ILE A 412 -12.97 27.07 38.87
C ILE A 412 -14.02 25.96 38.67
N LEU A 413 -15.27 26.23 39.03
CA LEU A 413 -16.38 25.30 38.79
C LEU A 413 -16.94 25.47 37.38
N LEU A 414 -16.87 24.39 36.59
CA LEU A 414 -17.49 24.25 35.27
C LEU A 414 -18.80 23.43 35.43
N PRO A 415 -19.96 23.94 34.99
CA PRO A 415 -21.24 23.22 35.07
C PRO A 415 -21.37 22.07 34.06
#